data_AF-A0A5D0JRE8-F1
#
_entry.id   AF-A0A5D0JRE8-F1
#
_cell.length_a   1.000
_cell.length_b   1.000
_cell.length_c   1.000
_cell.angle_alpha   90.00
_cell.angle_beta   90.00
_cell.angle_gamma   90.00
#
_symmetry.space_group_name_H-M   'P 1'
#
loop_
_entity.id
_entity.type
_entity.pdbx_description
1 polymer ?
#
loop_
_entity_poly.entity_id
_entity_poly.type
_entity_poly.pdbx_seq_one_letter_code
_entity_poly.pdbx_strand_id
1 'polypeptide(L)' 'IGDGVTKTKELISNPNAVFIEGKLPSANEMSVLAFEKFKNNAFEDVAYFEPYYLKDFVAIKPKQ' A
#
# COMPACT_ATOMS: atom_id res chain seq x y z
N ILE A 1 4.45 10.52 -0.67
CA ILE A 1 3.82 10.54 0.67
C ILE A 1 4.28 9.32 1.46
N GLY A 2 4.28 9.37 2.79
CA GLY A 2 4.71 8.27 3.66
C GLY A 2 6.19 8.28 4.03
N ASP A 3 6.60 7.33 4.87
CA ASP A 3 7.95 7.28 5.46
C ASP A 3 9.06 7.00 4.43
N GLY A 4 8.70 6.45 3.27
CA GLY A 4 9.64 6.17 2.18
C GLY A 4 10.06 7.40 1.37
N VAL A 5 9.38 8.55 1.53
CA VAL A 5 9.53 9.72 0.62
C VAL A 5 10.96 10.21 0.51
N THR A 6 11.67 10.35 1.63
CA THR A 6 13.05 10.87 1.64
C THR A 6 13.96 9.99 0.77
N LYS A 7 13.87 8.67 0.92
CA LYS A 7 14.67 7.72 0.15
C LYS A 7 14.26 7.70 -1.33
N THR A 8 12.97 7.77 -1.63
CA THR A 8 12.48 7.71 -3.02
C THR A 8 12.83 8.97 -3.81
N LYS A 9 12.83 10.15 -3.17
CA LYS A 9 13.16 11.43 -3.79
C LYS A 9 14.60 11.49 -4.31
N GLU A 10 15.53 10.82 -3.64
CA GLU A 10 16.93 10.73 -4.08
C GLU A 10 17.10 9.84 -5.34
N LEU A 11 16.15 8.95 -5.61
CA LEU A 11 16.21 7.98 -6.70
C LEU A 11 15.51 8.42 -7.99
N ILE A 12 14.53 9.31 -7.90
CA ILE A 12 13.64 9.67 -9.01
C ILE A 12 13.77 11.16 -9.34
N SER A 13 14.24 11.48 -10.55
CA SER A 13 14.48 12.84 -11.04
C SER A 13 13.52 13.30 -12.15
N ASN A 14 12.32 12.72 -12.22
CA ASN A 14 11.32 13.06 -13.24
C ASN A 14 10.60 14.38 -12.88
N PRO A 15 10.42 15.34 -13.82
CA PRO A 15 9.74 16.61 -13.55
C PRO A 15 8.28 16.47 -13.12
N ASN A 16 7.63 15.34 -13.43
CA ASN A 16 6.26 15.06 -13.01
C ASN A 16 6.17 14.32 -11.66
N ALA A 17 7.30 13.97 -11.04
CA ALA A 17 7.31 13.29 -9.75
C ALA A 17 7.16 14.30 -8.60
N VAL A 18 6.11 14.12 -7.79
CA VAL A 18 5.80 15.00 -6.65
C VAL A 18 6.03 14.26 -5.34
N PHE A 19 6.89 14.83 -4.49
CA PHE A 19 7.25 14.27 -3.20
C PHE A 19 6.71 15.15 -2.07
N ILE A 20 5.83 14.58 -1.24
CA ILE A 20 5.23 15.26 -0.09
C ILE A 20 5.87 14.70 1.18
N GLU A 21 6.73 15.49 1.81
CA GLU A 21 7.41 15.17 3.07
C GLU A 21 6.52 15.50 4.29
N GLY A 22 6.76 14.81 5.41
CA GLY A 22 6.01 15.04 6.66
C GLY A 22 4.52 14.68 6.61
N LYS A 23 4.07 14.00 5.55
CA LYS A 23 2.67 13.60 5.37
C LYS A 23 2.56 12.08 5.25
N LEU A 24 1.62 11.51 6.00
CA LEU A 24 1.21 10.11 5.93
C LEU A 24 -0.10 9.96 5.14
N PRO A 25 -0.38 8.78 4.55
CA PRO A 25 -1.70 8.48 4.03
C PRO A 25 -2.76 8.72 5.13
N SER A 26 -3.83 9.44 4.80
CA SER A 26 -4.92 9.70 5.75
C SER A 26 -6.12 8.81 5.46
N ALA A 27 -6.86 8.47 6.51
CA ALA A 27 -8.08 7.67 6.39
C ALA A 27 -9.18 8.39 5.59
N ASN A 28 -9.15 9.72 5.53
CA ASN A 28 -10.14 10.50 4.78
C ASN A 28 -10.11 10.14 3.29
N GLU A 29 -8.93 9.98 2.70
CA GLU A 29 -8.74 9.60 1.30
C GLU A 29 -9.21 8.15 1.01
N MET A 30 -9.28 7.28 2.03
CA MET A 30 -9.76 5.90 1.88
C MET A 30 -11.27 5.74 2.13
N SER A 31 -11.88 6.69 2.83
CA SER A 31 -13.25 6.58 3.35
C SER A 31 -14.30 6.39 2.24
N VAL A 32 -14.18 7.11 1.13
CA VAL A 32 -15.11 7.02 -0.01
C VAL A 32 -15.06 5.63 -0.64
N LEU A 33 -13.86 5.13 -0.93
CA LEU A 33 -13.66 3.81 -1.55
C LEU A 33 -14.16 2.68 -0.64
N ALA A 34 -13.88 2.77 0.66
CA ALA A 34 -14.33 1.78 1.64
C ALA A 34 -15.86 1.79 1.78
N PHE A 35 -16.47 2.97 1.79
CA PHE A 35 -17.92 3.11 1.90
C PHE A 35 -18.64 2.58 0.65
N GLU A 36 -18.12 2.82 -0.54
CA GLU A 36 -18.65 2.24 -1.77
C GLU A 36 -18.60 0.71 -1.76
N LYS A 37 -17.45 0.12 -1.36
CA LYS A 37 -17.33 -1.33 -1.20
C LYS A 37 -18.33 -1.88 -0.18
N PHE A 38 -18.49 -1.19 0.95
CA PHE A 38 -19.46 -1.55 1.99
C PHE A 38 -20.90 -1.59 1.43
N LYS A 39 -21.33 -0.55 0.71
CA LYS A 39 -22.68 -0.50 0.11
C LYS A 39 -22.93 -1.62 -0.90
N ASN A 40 -21.88 -2.07 -1.58
CA ASN A 40 -21.93 -3.14 -2.56
C ASN A 40 -21.75 -4.54 -1.95
N ASN A 41 -21.67 -4.65 -0.62
CA ASN A 41 -21.33 -5.90 0.10
C ASN A 41 -20.03 -6.56 -0.41
N ALA A 42 -19.08 -5.76 -0.90
CA ALA A 42 -17.81 -6.23 -1.43
C ALA A 42 -16.77 -6.32 -0.30
N PHE A 43 -16.82 -7.43 0.45
CA PHE A 43 -15.90 -7.73 1.54
C PHE A 43 -14.94 -8.86 1.16
N GLU A 44 -13.72 -8.80 1.69
CA GLU A 44 -12.73 -9.87 1.54
C GLU A 44 -12.88 -10.90 2.66
N ASP A 45 -12.69 -12.18 2.35
CA ASP A 45 -12.60 -13.23 3.38
C ASP A 45 -11.18 -13.28 3.94
N VAL A 46 -11.00 -12.87 5.20
CA VAL A 46 -9.69 -12.80 5.85
C VAL A 46 -8.95 -14.15 5.90
N ALA A 47 -9.67 -15.28 5.92
CA ALA A 47 -9.05 -16.61 5.95
C ALA A 47 -8.42 -17.00 4.60
N TYR A 48 -8.92 -16.44 3.50
CA TYR A 48 -8.49 -16.77 2.14
C TYR A 48 -7.91 -15.56 1.37
N PHE A 49 -7.92 -14.39 2.00
CA PHE A 49 -7.36 -13.17 1.44
C PHE A 49 -5.83 -13.24 1.48
N GLU A 50 -5.21 -13.26 0.30
CA GLU A 50 -3.79 -13.04 0.15
C GLU A 50 -3.56 -11.57 -0.24
N PRO A 51 -2.84 -10.79 0.59
CA PRO A 51 -2.44 -9.45 0.20
C PRO A 51 -1.67 -9.48 -1.12
N TYR A 52 -1.91 -8.49 -1.99
CA TYR A 52 -1.15 -8.38 -3.23
C TYR A 52 0.29 -7.95 -2.94
N TYR A 53 1.15 -8.94 -2.70
CA TYR A 53 2.58 -8.72 -2.55
C TYR A 53 3.21 -8.52 -3.93
N LEU A 54 4.00 -7.47 -4.09
CA LEU A 54 4.76 -7.19 -5.31
C LEU A 54 5.93 -8.17 -5.56
N LYS A 55 6.06 -9.19 -4.71
CA LYS A 55 6.99 -10.31 -4.85
C LYS A 55 6.33 -11.58 -4.37
N ASP A 56 6.71 -12.71 -4.95
CA ASP A 56 6.25 -14.01 -4.49
C ASP A 56 6.68 -14.26 -3.05
N PHE A 57 5.80 -14.87 -2.28
CA PHE A 57 6.14 -15.36 -0.95
C PHE A 57 7.11 -16.54 -1.08
N VAL A 58 8.39 -16.31 -0.79
CA VAL A 58 9.40 -17.37 -0.74
C VAL A 58 9.44 -17.93 0.69
N ALA A 59 8.83 -19.11 0.88
CA ALA A 59 8.94 -19.84 2.13
C ALA A 59 10.43 -20.15 2.41
N ILE A 60 10.93 -19.69 3.55
CA ILE A 60 12.30 -19.98 3.98
C ILE A 60 12.35 -21.46 4.35
N LYS A 61 13.27 -22.22 3.75
CA LYS A 61 13.47 -23.62 4.13
C LYS A 61 13.81 -23.68 5.63
N PRO A 62 13.17 -24.57 6.41
CA PRO A 62 13.51 -24.73 7.81
C PRO A 62 15.00 -25.05 7.93
N LYS A 63 15.68 -24.35 8.84
CA LYS A 63 17.07 -24.69 9.19
C LYS A 63 17.03 -26.09 9.80
N GLN A 64 17.69 -27.05 9.14
CA GLN A 64 18.07 -28.32 9.74
C GLN A 64 19.07 -28.08 10.87
#